data_AF-A0A094GL59-F1
#
_entry.id   AF-A0A094GL59-F1
#
_cell.length_a   1.000
_cell.length_b   1.000
_cell.length_c   1.000
_cell.angle_alpha   90.00
_cell.angle_beta   90.00
_cell.angle_gamma   90.00
#
_symmetry.space_group_name_H-M   'P 1'
#
loop_
_entity.id
_entity.type
_entity.pdbx_description
1 polymer ?
#
loop_
_entity_poly.entity_id
_entity_poly.type
_entity_poly.pdbx_seq_one_letter_code
_entity_poly.pdbx_strand_id
1 'polypeptide(L)'
;MGGNVFTNRLTPRMPPSIYIPTRDRCHAILSQYYTHICTPLEAPEKTSFGDIDILVHGPITPGIPLKELGAALNAAAKILPRTENPEANFAIPWPSSSVSRDEAAETPDALELRDGQGRFIQLDVLALPTPTAFHFLSFTHAHSGLFTLLGPSLRQAGLILTPTSLALRIPSIEAHRRRGSTLPLTSNPSAILDFLGLERERYWTRFESVEGMFEYVASSRLFTTRAREEGEGEEEEKVKHRNRRNSRRPLFVRWKEEFLPRVGGEGKYDRLVPSRKEVREEAFLTWPPARGLYEAQEREFEAERQLEEV
;
A
#
# COMPACT_ATOMS: atom_id res chain seq x y z
N MET A 1 -6.04 -3.58 0.06
CA MET A 1 -7.05 -4.58 0.40
C MET A 1 -8.43 -3.94 0.14
N GLY A 2 -9.41 -4.75 -0.25
CA GLY A 2 -10.51 -4.38 -1.14
C GLY A 2 -11.84 -4.12 -0.41
N GLY A 3 -12.49 -3.00 -0.73
CA GLY A 3 -13.72 -2.56 -0.08
C GLY A 3 -14.92 -3.50 -0.26
N ASN A 4 -15.69 -3.61 0.82
CA ASN A 4 -16.98 -4.29 1.01
C ASN A 4 -17.17 -5.59 0.20
N VAL A 5 -16.54 -6.66 0.68
CA VAL A 5 -16.64 -8.01 0.10
C VAL A 5 -17.97 -8.68 0.50
N PHE A 6 -18.55 -8.30 1.64
CA PHE A 6 -19.81 -8.85 2.14
C PHE A 6 -21.01 -8.01 1.69
N THR A 7 -21.39 -8.10 0.42
CA THR A 7 -22.50 -7.33 -0.17
C THR A 7 -23.88 -7.59 0.44
N ASN A 8 -24.06 -8.71 1.13
CA ASN A 8 -25.30 -9.10 1.80
C ASN A 8 -25.28 -8.89 3.33
N ARG A 9 -24.30 -8.15 3.85
CA ARG A 9 -24.17 -7.84 5.28
C ARG A 9 -23.95 -6.35 5.47
N LEU A 10 -24.56 -5.81 6.52
CA LEU A 10 -24.33 -4.43 6.93
C LEU A 10 -22.95 -4.30 7.61
N THR A 11 -21.99 -3.73 6.90
CA THR A 11 -20.61 -3.45 7.33
C THR A 11 -20.35 -1.94 7.38
N PRO A 12 -20.97 -1.20 8.31
CA PRO A 12 -20.88 0.25 8.36
C PRO A 12 -19.46 0.66 8.80
N ARG A 13 -19.07 1.89 8.45
CA ARG A 13 -17.75 2.38 8.87
C ARG A 13 -17.66 2.52 10.39
N MET A 14 -16.50 2.22 10.94
CA MET A 14 -16.19 2.25 12.37
C MET A 14 -15.56 3.58 12.78
N PRO A 15 -15.95 4.17 13.93
CA PRO A 15 -15.16 5.20 14.59
C PRO A 15 -13.93 4.58 15.30
N PRO A 16 -12.93 5.39 15.71
CA PRO A 16 -11.73 4.89 16.39
C PRO A 16 -12.03 4.10 17.67
N SER A 17 -13.07 4.51 18.41
CA SER A 17 -13.54 3.86 19.64
C SER A 17 -13.99 2.41 19.44
N ILE A 18 -14.39 2.04 18.22
CA ILE A 18 -14.75 0.67 17.85
C ILE A 18 -13.59 -0.03 17.16
N TYR A 19 -12.93 0.66 16.22
CA TYR A 19 -11.86 0.08 15.41
C TYR A 19 -10.67 -0.38 16.27
N ILE A 20 -10.18 0.47 17.17
CA ILE A 20 -8.94 0.19 17.94
C ILE A 20 -9.12 -1.04 18.85
N PRO A 21 -10.15 -1.11 19.73
CA PRO A 21 -10.33 -2.28 20.59
C PRO A 21 -10.63 -3.56 19.80
N THR A 22 -11.37 -3.45 18.69
CA THR A 22 -11.69 -4.61 17.85
C THR A 22 -10.44 -5.15 17.16
N ARG A 23 -9.60 -4.28 16.60
CA ARG A 23 -8.30 -4.64 16.01
C ARG A 23 -7.43 -5.33 17.05
N ASP A 24 -7.30 -4.77 18.25
CA ASP A 24 -6.43 -5.31 19.30
C ASP A 24 -6.90 -6.68 19.78
N ARG A 25 -8.22 -6.88 19.89
CA ARG A 25 -8.81 -8.20 20.14
C ARG A 25 -8.48 -9.19 19.02
N CYS A 26 -8.59 -8.79 17.76
CA CYS A 26 -8.24 -9.64 16.62
C CYS A 26 -6.75 -10.02 16.65
N HIS A 27 -5.85 -9.08 16.98
CA HIS A 27 -4.43 -9.34 17.17
C HIS A 27 -4.18 -10.38 18.27
N ALA A 28 -4.83 -10.24 19.42
CA ALA A 28 -4.69 -11.17 20.56
C ALA A 28 -5.20 -12.59 20.25
N ILE A 29 -6.20 -12.72 19.39
CA ILE A 29 -6.67 -14.03 18.91
C ILE A 29 -5.67 -14.60 17.92
N LEU A 30 -5.27 -13.81 16.91
CA LEU A 30 -4.37 -14.25 15.84
C LEU A 30 -2.98 -14.63 16.36
N SER A 31 -2.51 -14.06 17.48
CA SER A 31 -1.19 -14.36 18.07
C SER A 31 -1.06 -15.78 18.61
N GLN A 32 -2.19 -16.45 18.83
CA GLN A 32 -2.24 -17.86 19.19
C GLN A 32 -2.00 -18.78 17.97
N TYR A 33 -2.12 -18.22 16.76
CA TYR A 33 -2.05 -18.95 15.49
C TYR A 33 -0.82 -18.57 14.66
N TYR A 34 -0.33 -17.34 14.78
CA TYR A 34 0.76 -16.81 13.96
C TYR A 34 1.85 -16.17 14.82
N THR A 35 3.10 -16.33 14.38
CA THR A 35 4.28 -15.72 15.01
C THR A 35 4.44 -14.25 14.66
N HIS A 36 3.92 -13.81 13.52
CA HIS A 36 4.02 -12.43 13.04
C HIS A 36 2.64 -11.90 12.70
N ILE A 37 2.32 -10.72 13.24
CA ILE A 37 1.03 -10.05 13.06
C ILE A 37 1.28 -8.55 12.93
N CYS A 38 0.64 -7.93 11.95
CA CYS A 38 0.73 -6.49 11.75
C CYS A 38 -0.59 -5.96 11.21
N THR A 39 -1.07 -4.85 11.77
CA THR A 39 -1.96 -3.94 11.06
C THR A 39 -1.10 -2.79 10.56
N PRO A 40 -0.98 -2.58 9.23
CA PRO A 40 -0.22 -1.47 8.69
C PRO A 40 -0.63 -0.13 9.29
N LEU A 41 0.31 0.80 9.42
CA LEU A 41 0.03 2.12 9.98
C LEU A 41 -1.02 2.82 9.13
N GLU A 42 -2.02 3.39 9.79
CA GLU A 42 -3.10 4.11 9.13
C GLU A 42 -2.63 5.51 8.70
N ALA A 43 -3.28 6.06 7.67
CA ALA A 43 -3.04 7.46 7.31
C ALA A 43 -3.43 8.38 8.49
N PRO A 44 -2.71 9.50 8.69
CA PRO A 44 -3.03 10.47 9.74
C PRO A 44 -4.44 11.05 9.55
N GLU A 45 -5.02 11.57 10.64
CA GLU A 45 -6.35 12.20 10.68
C GLU A 45 -7.53 11.28 10.27
N LYS A 46 -7.32 9.97 10.11
CA LYS A 46 -8.38 9.02 9.77
C LYS A 46 -9.33 8.84 10.97
N THR A 47 -10.54 9.38 10.84
CA THR A 47 -11.61 9.30 11.86
C THR A 47 -12.63 8.20 11.58
N SER A 48 -12.50 7.47 10.47
CA SER A 48 -13.47 6.44 10.06
C SER A 48 -12.83 5.31 9.25
N PHE A 49 -13.15 4.07 9.60
CA PHE A 49 -12.52 2.84 9.07
C PHE A 49 -13.58 1.95 8.42
N GLY A 50 -13.34 1.45 7.20
CA GLY A 50 -14.31 0.57 6.52
C GLY A 50 -14.16 -0.90 6.90
N ASP A 51 -12.92 -1.29 7.20
CA ASP A 51 -12.43 -2.63 7.37
C ASP A 51 -11.27 -2.63 8.39
N ILE A 52 -10.90 -3.82 8.86
CA ILE A 52 -9.68 -4.06 9.63
C ILE A 52 -8.76 -4.94 8.77
N ASP A 53 -7.65 -4.36 8.35
CA ASP A 53 -6.61 -5.02 7.56
C ASP A 53 -5.54 -5.63 8.50
N ILE A 54 -5.32 -6.95 8.44
CA ILE A 54 -4.27 -7.63 9.22
C ILE A 54 -3.42 -8.52 8.31
N LEU A 55 -2.12 -8.30 8.33
CA LEU A 55 -1.12 -9.16 7.73
C LEU A 55 -0.64 -10.17 8.78
N VAL A 56 -0.46 -11.43 8.38
CA VAL A 56 0.06 -12.49 9.26
C VAL A 56 1.13 -13.34 8.55
N HIS A 57 2.07 -13.88 9.32
CA HIS A 57 3.08 -14.82 8.82
C HIS A 57 3.50 -15.83 9.90
N GLY A 58 4.03 -16.97 9.45
CA GLY A 58 4.64 -18.01 10.29
C GLY A 58 3.60 -18.69 11.19
N PRO A 59 2.75 -19.58 10.63
CA PRO A 59 1.77 -20.33 11.41
C PRO A 59 2.47 -21.18 12.48
N ILE A 60 1.98 -21.13 13.72
CA ILE A 60 2.54 -21.87 14.87
C ILE A 60 2.38 -23.38 14.67
N THR A 61 1.20 -23.79 14.22
CA THR A 61 0.91 -25.19 13.89
C THR A 61 0.74 -25.33 12.37
N PRO A 62 1.41 -26.29 11.71
CA PRO A 62 1.18 -26.56 10.30
C PRO A 62 -0.28 -26.90 10.03
N GLY A 63 -0.88 -26.25 9.04
CA GLY A 63 -2.23 -26.60 8.58
C GLY A 63 -3.38 -26.09 9.44
N ILE A 64 -3.23 -24.96 10.14
CA ILE A 64 -4.35 -24.28 10.84
C ILE A 64 -5.57 -24.28 9.92
N PRO A 65 -6.65 -25.01 10.28
CA PRO A 65 -7.86 -24.94 9.50
C PRO A 65 -8.37 -23.52 9.67
N LEU A 66 -8.38 -22.72 8.58
CA LEU A 66 -9.02 -21.39 8.56
C LEU A 66 -10.48 -21.43 9.07
N LYS A 67 -11.07 -22.63 9.14
CA LYS A 67 -12.33 -22.93 9.81
C LYS A 67 -12.31 -22.66 11.32
N GLU A 68 -11.26 -23.06 12.02
CA GLU A 68 -11.06 -22.80 13.46
C GLU A 68 -10.82 -21.32 13.72
N LEU A 69 -10.05 -20.65 12.85
CA LEU A 69 -9.80 -19.22 12.96
C LEU A 69 -11.11 -18.40 12.91
N GLY A 70 -12.02 -18.74 11.99
CA GLY A 70 -13.33 -18.10 11.93
C GLY A 70 -14.16 -18.29 13.21
N ALA A 71 -14.06 -19.45 13.87
CA ALA A 71 -14.74 -19.69 15.14
C ALA A 71 -14.10 -18.88 16.28
N ALA A 72 -12.77 -18.84 16.37
CA ALA A 72 -12.04 -18.05 17.36
C ALA A 72 -12.34 -16.54 17.25
N LEU A 73 -12.50 -16.04 16.03
CA LEU A 73 -12.90 -14.66 15.73
C LEU A 73 -14.41 -14.39 15.95
N ASN A 74 -15.19 -15.41 16.30
CA ASN A 74 -16.66 -15.34 16.37
C ASN A 74 -17.29 -14.83 15.06
N ALA A 75 -16.72 -15.22 13.91
CA ALA A 75 -17.14 -14.72 12.61
C ALA A 75 -18.51 -15.28 12.21
N ALA A 76 -19.46 -14.39 11.90
CA ALA A 76 -20.79 -14.76 11.42
C ALA A 76 -20.80 -15.16 9.93
N ALA A 77 -19.80 -14.71 9.17
CA ALA A 77 -19.54 -15.16 7.82
C ALA A 77 -18.04 -15.14 7.52
N LYS A 78 -17.62 -15.91 6.53
CA LYS A 78 -16.23 -15.97 6.06
C LYS A 78 -16.15 -16.26 4.58
N ILE A 79 -15.17 -15.67 3.93
CA ILE A 79 -14.77 -15.95 2.55
C ILE A 79 -13.31 -16.38 2.61
N LEU A 80 -13.06 -17.65 2.30
CA LEU A 80 -11.74 -18.24 2.41
C LEU A 80 -10.87 -17.92 1.18
N PRO A 81 -9.54 -17.93 1.34
CA PRO A 81 -8.61 -17.72 0.25
C PRO A 81 -8.88 -18.67 -0.93
N ARG A 82 -8.65 -18.17 -2.14
CA ARG A 82 -8.66 -18.92 -3.39
C ARG A 82 -7.31 -18.74 -4.06
N THR A 83 -6.99 -19.56 -5.06
CA THR A 83 -5.73 -19.46 -5.84
C THR A 83 -5.47 -18.03 -6.35
N GLU A 84 -6.52 -17.27 -6.65
CA GLU A 84 -6.47 -15.89 -7.14
C GLU A 84 -6.55 -14.82 -6.04
N ASN A 85 -6.99 -15.17 -4.83
CA ASN A 85 -7.09 -14.25 -3.70
C ASN A 85 -6.56 -14.91 -2.42
N PRO A 86 -5.32 -14.60 -2.00
CA PRO A 86 -4.71 -15.20 -0.80
C PRO A 86 -5.32 -14.68 0.51
N GLU A 87 -6.24 -13.71 0.46
CA GLU A 87 -6.86 -13.06 1.61
C GLU A 87 -8.08 -13.83 2.12
N ALA A 88 -8.13 -14.04 3.44
CA ALA A 88 -9.29 -14.54 4.14
C ALA A 88 -10.09 -13.36 4.69
N ASN A 89 -11.39 -13.28 4.36
CA ASN A 89 -12.25 -12.18 4.77
C ASN A 89 -13.27 -12.72 5.78
N PHE A 90 -13.48 -12.01 6.87
CA PHE A 90 -14.39 -12.38 7.95
C PHE A 90 -15.37 -11.26 8.25
N ALA A 91 -16.64 -11.61 8.49
CA ALA A 91 -17.63 -10.70 9.04
C ALA A 91 -17.78 -11.01 10.53
N ILE A 92 -17.20 -10.16 11.38
CA ILE A 92 -17.27 -10.32 12.84
C ILE A 92 -18.38 -9.43 13.42
N PRO A 93 -19.10 -9.84 14.47
CA PRO A 93 -20.18 -9.05 15.07
C PRO A 93 -19.70 -7.70 15.58
N TRP A 94 -20.54 -6.68 15.42
CA TRP A 94 -20.31 -5.38 16.06
C TRP A 94 -20.36 -5.50 17.59
N PRO A 95 -19.46 -4.84 18.34
CA PRO A 95 -19.44 -4.91 19.80
C PRO A 95 -20.76 -4.44 20.43
N SER A 96 -21.36 -5.26 21.29
CA SER A 96 -22.70 -4.99 21.87
C SER A 96 -22.73 -3.87 22.92
N SER A 97 -21.57 -3.47 23.47
CA SER A 97 -21.47 -2.49 24.57
C SER A 97 -21.45 -1.03 24.12
N SER A 98 -21.52 -0.74 22.82
CA SER A 98 -21.36 0.63 22.29
C SER A 98 -22.68 1.32 21.90
N VAL A 99 -23.82 0.81 22.36
CA VAL A 99 -25.13 1.42 22.06
C VAL A 99 -25.52 2.37 23.19
N SER A 100 -24.81 3.50 23.30
CA SER A 100 -25.45 4.70 23.83
C SER A 100 -26.49 5.11 22.79
N ARG A 101 -27.77 5.18 23.16
CA ARG A 101 -28.88 5.50 22.24
C ARG A 101 -28.71 6.84 21.50
N ASP A 102 -27.81 7.70 21.98
CA ASP A 102 -27.62 9.06 21.47
C ASP A 102 -26.56 9.17 20.35
N GLU A 103 -25.62 8.22 20.20
CA GLU A 103 -24.60 8.26 19.12
C GLU A 103 -25.08 7.62 17.81
N ALA A 104 -26.18 6.86 17.84
CA ALA A 104 -26.74 6.22 16.65
C ALA A 104 -27.37 7.21 15.66
N ALA A 105 -27.60 8.46 16.06
CA ALA A 105 -28.30 9.47 15.27
C ALA A 105 -27.41 10.26 14.30
N GLU A 106 -26.07 10.18 14.40
CA GLU A 106 -25.17 11.01 13.58
C GLU A 106 -24.54 10.30 12.37
N THR A 107 -24.71 8.98 12.23
CA THR A 107 -24.26 8.30 11.00
C THR A 107 -25.39 8.23 9.98
N PRO A 108 -25.21 8.75 8.74
CA PRO A 108 -26.23 8.70 7.68
C PRO A 108 -26.74 7.29 7.38
N ASP A 109 -25.91 6.27 7.61
CA ASP A 109 -26.23 4.85 7.40
C ASP A 109 -27.16 4.24 8.49
N ALA A 110 -27.47 4.95 9.58
CA ALA A 110 -28.30 4.42 10.67
C ALA A 110 -29.81 4.41 10.35
N LEU A 111 -30.24 5.15 9.32
CA LEU A 111 -31.64 5.28 8.93
C LEU A 111 -32.19 4.04 8.16
N GLU A 112 -31.34 3.11 7.76
CA GLU A 112 -31.73 1.88 7.03
C GLU A 112 -31.83 0.63 7.92
N LEU A 113 -32.25 0.77 9.17
CA LEU A 113 -32.64 -0.38 10.01
C LEU A 113 -34.02 -0.91 9.55
N ARG A 114 -34.05 -1.61 8.42
CA ARG A 114 -35.09 -2.58 8.12
C ARG A 114 -34.55 -3.98 8.39
N ASP A 115 -35.14 -4.60 9.40
CA ASP A 115 -35.30 -6.06 9.56
C ASP A 115 -34.06 -6.88 9.98
N GLY A 116 -33.90 -7.09 11.29
CA GLY A 116 -33.20 -8.25 11.89
C GLY A 116 -31.71 -8.48 11.59
N GLN A 117 -31.07 -7.68 10.73
CA GLN A 117 -29.68 -7.86 10.36
C GLN A 117 -28.76 -7.18 11.38
N GLY A 118 -27.97 -7.98 12.11
CA GLY A 118 -26.91 -7.46 12.97
C GLY A 118 -25.88 -6.63 12.19
N ARG A 119 -25.26 -5.66 12.85
CA ARG A 119 -24.10 -4.93 12.31
C ARG A 119 -22.87 -5.84 12.38
N PHE A 120 -22.04 -5.79 11.34
CA PHE A 120 -20.79 -6.54 11.26
C PHE A 120 -19.61 -5.61 10.97
N ILE A 121 -18.42 -6.09 11.24
CA ILE A 121 -17.14 -5.48 10.89
C ILE A 121 -16.46 -6.42 9.90
N GLN A 122 -15.99 -5.87 8.78
CA GLN A 122 -15.15 -6.61 7.84
C GLN A 122 -13.72 -6.67 8.39
N LEU A 123 -13.20 -7.88 8.55
CA LEU A 123 -11.83 -8.18 8.94
C LEU A 123 -11.16 -8.96 7.82
N ASP A 124 -10.10 -8.39 7.28
CA ASP A 124 -9.35 -8.95 6.16
C ASP A 124 -8.00 -9.42 6.66
N VAL A 125 -7.74 -10.72 6.51
CA VAL A 125 -6.53 -11.39 7.01
C VAL A 125 -5.75 -11.93 5.82
N LEU A 126 -4.58 -11.35 5.57
CA LEU A 126 -3.69 -11.76 4.52
C LEU A 126 -2.50 -12.55 5.09
N ALA A 127 -2.49 -13.86 4.84
CA ALA A 127 -1.39 -14.73 5.22
C ALA A 127 -0.27 -14.68 4.18
N LEU A 128 0.94 -14.33 4.62
CA LEU A 128 2.09 -14.13 3.74
C LEU A 128 3.06 -15.32 3.81
N PRO A 129 3.61 -15.76 2.67
CA PRO A 129 4.35 -17.02 2.59
C PRO A 129 5.73 -16.95 3.25
N THR A 130 6.33 -15.75 3.32
CA THR A 130 7.69 -15.56 3.85
C THR A 130 7.75 -14.35 4.77
N PRO A 131 8.71 -14.30 5.73
CA PRO A 131 8.92 -13.11 6.56
C PRO A 131 9.26 -11.88 5.71
N THR A 132 10.01 -12.07 4.62
CA THR A 132 10.36 -10.99 3.68
C THR A 132 9.11 -10.37 3.05
N ALA A 133 8.17 -11.19 2.56
CA ALA A 133 6.91 -10.69 2.04
C ALA A 133 6.09 -9.98 3.12
N PHE A 134 6.06 -10.53 4.34
CA PHE A 134 5.40 -9.92 5.50
C PHE A 134 5.92 -8.50 5.79
N HIS A 135 7.23 -8.33 5.93
CA HIS A 135 7.81 -7.03 6.21
C HIS A 135 7.65 -6.05 5.04
N PHE A 136 7.80 -6.52 3.80
CA PHE A 136 7.66 -5.66 2.63
C PHE A 136 6.22 -5.17 2.40
N LEU A 137 5.21 -6.03 2.57
CA LEU A 137 3.81 -5.60 2.47
C LEU A 137 3.40 -4.73 3.65
N SER A 138 3.87 -5.02 4.87
CA SER A 138 3.64 -4.16 6.04
C SER A 138 4.18 -2.75 5.79
N PHE A 139 5.37 -2.66 5.19
CA PHE A 139 5.99 -1.42 4.75
C PHE A 139 5.14 -0.71 3.67
N THR A 140 4.90 -1.35 2.54
CA THR A 140 4.22 -0.67 1.41
C THR A 140 2.76 -0.29 1.69
N HIS A 141 2.09 -0.95 2.64
CA HIS A 141 0.73 -0.63 3.07
C HIS A 141 0.68 0.40 4.21
N ALA A 142 1.80 0.69 4.89
CA ALA A 142 1.84 1.70 5.94
C ALA A 142 1.55 3.11 5.39
N HIS A 143 0.94 3.94 6.23
CA HIS A 143 0.54 5.31 5.93
C HIS A 143 -0.32 5.43 4.68
N SER A 144 -1.22 4.47 4.49
CA SER A 144 -2.14 4.28 3.35
C SER A 144 -2.17 5.46 2.36
N GLY A 145 -1.37 5.37 1.30
CA GLY A 145 -1.26 6.41 0.27
C GLY A 145 0.10 7.10 0.18
N LEU A 146 1.00 6.97 1.16
CA LEU A 146 2.34 7.58 1.11
C LEU A 146 3.08 7.29 -0.21
N PHE A 147 3.20 6.01 -0.61
CA PHE A 147 3.82 5.64 -1.89
C PHE A 147 2.98 5.98 -3.12
N THR A 148 1.68 6.28 -2.95
CA THR A 148 0.88 6.88 -4.03
C THR A 148 1.29 8.33 -4.27
N LEU A 149 1.61 9.08 -3.22
CA LEU A 149 2.10 10.47 -3.30
C LEU A 149 3.52 10.53 -3.86
N LEU A 150 4.41 9.64 -3.42
CA LEU A 150 5.80 9.56 -3.91
C LEU A 150 5.92 8.88 -5.30
N GLY A 151 4.88 8.17 -5.73
CA GLY A 151 4.86 7.39 -6.97
C GLY A 151 5.31 8.14 -8.24
N PRO A 152 4.88 9.39 -8.49
CA PRO A 152 5.39 10.20 -9.60
C PRO A 152 6.91 10.39 -9.57
N SER A 153 7.48 10.74 -8.42
CA SER A 153 8.92 10.90 -8.23
C SER A 153 9.69 9.59 -8.48
N LEU A 154 9.17 8.46 -7.97
CA LEU A 154 9.75 7.14 -8.25
C LEU A 154 9.77 6.83 -9.75
N ARG A 155 8.64 7.04 -10.45
CA ARG A 155 8.54 6.76 -11.89
C ARG A 155 9.52 7.60 -12.71
N GLN A 156 9.66 8.88 -12.39
CA GLN A 156 10.63 9.77 -13.04
C GLN A 156 12.07 9.33 -12.80
N ALA A 157 12.37 8.79 -11.62
CA ALA A 157 13.66 8.21 -11.28
C ALA A 157 13.91 6.84 -11.94
N GLY A 158 12.96 6.29 -12.71
CA GLY A 158 13.05 4.95 -13.28
C GLY A 158 12.83 3.83 -12.26
N LEU A 159 12.18 4.11 -11.15
CA LEU A 159 11.87 3.17 -10.09
C LEU A 159 10.37 2.82 -10.06
N ILE A 160 10.06 1.66 -9.51
CA ILE A 160 8.69 1.24 -9.24
C ILE A 160 8.64 0.31 -8.02
N LEU A 161 7.61 0.48 -7.19
CA LEU A 161 7.26 -0.53 -6.18
C LEU A 161 6.36 -1.57 -6.84
N THR A 162 6.87 -2.80 -6.91
CA THR A 162 6.09 -3.98 -7.30
C THR A 162 5.43 -4.56 -6.05
N PRO A 163 4.54 -5.57 -6.17
CA PRO A 163 3.99 -6.27 -5.02
C PRO A 163 5.04 -6.96 -4.14
N THR A 164 6.29 -7.11 -4.61
CA THR A 164 7.32 -7.89 -3.92
C THR A 164 8.62 -7.13 -3.66
N SER A 165 8.89 -6.02 -4.36
CA SER A 165 10.17 -5.31 -4.24
C SER A 165 10.11 -3.86 -4.74
N LEU A 166 11.07 -3.03 -4.34
CA LEU A 166 11.51 -1.91 -5.16
C LEU A 166 12.26 -2.46 -6.39
N ALA A 167 11.95 -1.94 -7.57
CA ALA A 167 12.53 -2.41 -8.83
C ALA A 167 12.95 -1.23 -9.73
N LEU A 168 13.96 -1.47 -10.56
CA LEU A 168 14.31 -0.60 -11.69
C LEU A 168 13.41 -0.90 -12.88
N ARG A 169 12.98 0.14 -13.59
CA ARG A 169 12.31 0.05 -14.89
C ARG A 169 13.36 0.03 -16.00
N ILE A 170 13.20 -0.89 -16.96
CA ILE A 170 14.07 -1.07 -18.12
C ILE A 170 13.37 -0.43 -19.33
N PRO A 171 13.73 0.81 -19.75
CA PRO A 171 12.98 1.54 -20.79
C PRO A 171 12.90 0.80 -22.12
N SER A 172 14.01 0.17 -22.54
CA SER A 172 14.13 -0.58 -23.79
C SER A 172 13.07 -1.68 -23.90
N ILE A 173 12.79 -2.40 -22.81
CA ILE A 173 11.76 -3.45 -22.76
C ILE A 173 10.37 -2.83 -22.56
N GLU A 174 10.26 -1.83 -21.69
CA GLU A 174 8.99 -1.18 -21.31
C GLU A 174 8.26 -0.55 -22.49
N ALA A 175 9.01 -0.01 -23.46
CA ALA A 175 8.47 0.55 -24.70
C ALA A 175 7.69 -0.50 -25.53
N HIS A 176 7.97 -1.80 -25.34
CA HIS A 176 7.38 -2.89 -26.12
C HIS A 176 6.42 -3.74 -25.29
N ARG A 177 6.80 -4.09 -24.06
CA ARG A 177 5.98 -4.92 -23.17
C ARG A 177 6.13 -4.54 -21.71
N ARG A 178 5.06 -4.71 -20.94
CA ARG A 178 5.09 -4.53 -19.47
C ARG A 178 5.68 -5.72 -18.73
N ARG A 179 5.50 -6.94 -19.27
CA ARG A 179 6.00 -8.15 -18.60
C ARG A 179 7.51 -8.20 -18.79
N GLY A 180 8.25 -8.33 -17.69
CA GLY A 180 9.71 -8.37 -17.74
C GLY A 180 10.36 -7.02 -18.05
N SER A 181 9.65 -5.89 -17.94
CA SER A 181 10.27 -4.56 -18.09
C SER A 181 10.83 -3.99 -16.80
N THR A 182 10.97 -4.81 -15.77
CA THR A 182 11.47 -4.39 -14.46
C THR A 182 12.48 -5.38 -13.91
N LEU A 183 13.49 -4.86 -13.21
CA LEU A 183 14.47 -5.63 -12.47
C LEU A 183 14.28 -5.42 -10.96
N PRO A 184 13.94 -6.46 -10.18
CA PRO A 184 13.88 -6.36 -8.71
C PRO A 184 15.22 -5.95 -8.10
N LEU A 185 15.21 -4.99 -7.19
CA LEU A 185 16.40 -4.52 -6.46
C LEU A 185 16.42 -5.06 -5.04
N THR A 186 15.37 -4.76 -4.26
CA THR A 186 15.29 -5.15 -2.86
C THR A 186 13.86 -5.19 -2.35
N SER A 187 13.61 -6.07 -1.39
CA SER A 187 12.38 -6.12 -0.60
C SER A 187 12.60 -5.66 0.85
N ASN A 188 13.80 -5.17 1.19
CA ASN A 188 14.14 -4.73 2.53
C ASN A 188 13.65 -3.28 2.75
N PRO A 189 12.71 -3.03 3.69
CA PRO A 189 12.17 -1.69 3.93
C PRO A 189 13.22 -0.63 4.28
N SER A 190 14.19 -0.96 5.13
CA SER A 190 15.25 -0.01 5.54
C SER A 190 16.12 0.38 4.35
N ALA A 191 16.54 -0.57 3.53
CA ALA A 191 17.33 -0.29 2.34
C ALA A 191 16.57 0.57 1.32
N ILE A 192 15.25 0.39 1.22
CA ILE A 192 14.40 1.25 0.38
C ILE A 192 14.36 2.67 0.95
N LEU A 193 14.11 2.83 2.25
CA LEU A 193 14.08 4.16 2.88
C LEU A 193 15.40 4.90 2.72
N ASP A 194 16.53 4.22 2.94
CA ASP A 194 17.87 4.80 2.71
C ASP A 194 18.05 5.25 1.27
N PHE A 195 17.74 4.37 0.33
CA PHE A 195 17.90 4.65 -1.08
C PHE A 195 16.99 5.77 -1.56
N LEU A 196 15.86 6.02 -0.89
CA LEU A 196 14.95 7.14 -1.17
C LEU A 196 15.31 8.42 -0.40
N GLY A 197 16.33 8.38 0.47
CA GLY A 197 16.71 9.47 1.34
C GLY A 197 15.63 9.82 2.38
N LEU A 198 14.93 8.81 2.88
CA LEU A 198 13.83 8.95 3.84
C LEU A 198 14.27 8.45 5.23
N GLU A 199 13.90 9.18 6.27
CA GLU A 199 14.30 8.88 7.64
C GLU A 199 13.58 7.64 8.19
N ARG A 200 14.36 6.61 8.55
CA ARG A 200 13.82 5.28 8.88
C ARG A 200 12.91 5.28 10.11
N GLU A 201 13.34 5.91 11.19
CA GLU A 201 12.62 5.85 12.47
C GLU A 201 11.30 6.59 12.34
N ARG A 202 11.32 7.79 11.78
CA ARG A 202 10.10 8.54 11.47
C ARG A 202 9.10 7.76 10.64
N TYR A 203 9.53 6.97 9.64
CA TYR A 203 8.62 6.13 8.86
C TYR A 203 7.78 5.19 9.72
N TRP A 204 8.34 4.61 10.78
CA TRP A 204 7.65 3.63 11.61
C TRP A 204 6.83 4.25 12.75
N THR A 205 6.81 5.58 12.83
CA THR A 205 5.97 6.33 13.76
C THR A 205 4.71 6.85 13.06
N ARG A 206 3.60 6.96 13.80
CA ARG A 206 2.38 7.59 13.26
C ARG A 206 2.63 9.08 13.03
N PHE A 207 2.20 9.58 11.87
CA PHE A 207 2.13 11.02 11.65
C PHE A 207 1.01 11.64 12.47
N GLU A 208 1.28 12.79 13.08
CA GLU A 208 0.29 13.55 13.86
C GLU A 208 -0.74 14.21 12.94
N SER A 209 -0.30 14.64 11.75
CA SER A 209 -1.11 15.32 10.75
C SER A 209 -0.81 14.83 9.35
N VAL A 210 -1.75 15.06 8.44
CA VAL A 210 -1.59 14.86 6.99
C VAL A 210 -0.45 15.73 6.46
N GLU A 211 -0.32 16.96 6.95
CA GLU A 211 0.78 17.87 6.60
C GLU A 211 2.14 17.28 6.96
N GLY A 212 2.32 16.74 8.16
CA GLY A 212 3.58 16.12 8.57
C GLY A 212 3.95 14.90 7.71
N MET A 213 2.96 14.14 7.24
CA MET A 213 3.20 13.06 6.27
C MET A 213 3.58 13.61 4.88
N PHE A 214 2.96 14.72 4.44
CA PHE A 214 3.31 15.38 3.19
C PHE A 214 4.74 15.91 3.19
N GLU A 215 5.16 16.57 4.26
CA GLU A 215 6.54 17.03 4.45
C GLU A 215 7.52 15.85 4.45
N TYR A 216 7.15 14.74 5.10
CA TYR A 216 7.96 13.52 5.06
C TYR A 216 8.10 12.95 3.64
N VAL A 217 7.03 12.88 2.85
CA VAL A 217 7.09 12.48 1.43
C VAL A 217 8.00 13.42 0.64
N ALA A 218 7.83 14.73 0.85
CA ALA A 218 8.59 15.77 0.16
C ALA A 218 10.08 15.78 0.56
N SER A 219 10.43 15.23 1.72
CA SER A 219 11.81 15.12 2.19
C SER A 219 12.66 14.18 1.33
N SER A 220 12.04 13.20 0.64
CA SER A 220 12.74 12.24 -0.22
C SER A 220 13.65 12.94 -1.23
N ARG A 221 14.88 12.44 -1.38
CA ARG A 221 15.87 13.00 -2.33
C ARG A 221 15.42 13.00 -3.80
N LEU A 222 14.36 12.26 -4.13
CA LEU A 222 13.79 12.16 -5.47
C LEU A 222 12.62 13.14 -5.69
N PHE A 223 12.16 13.82 -4.63
CA PHE A 223 11.08 14.78 -4.69
C PHE A 223 11.59 16.19 -5.02
N THR A 224 10.89 16.85 -5.94
CA THR A 224 11.11 18.25 -6.32
C THR A 224 9.80 18.90 -6.77
N THR A 225 9.67 20.20 -6.52
CA THR A 225 8.60 21.05 -7.07
C THR A 225 8.99 21.67 -8.40
N ARG A 226 10.26 21.57 -8.81
CA ARG A 226 10.75 22.10 -10.08
C ARG A 226 10.04 21.41 -11.24
N ALA A 227 9.45 22.21 -12.13
CA ALA A 227 8.95 21.71 -13.40
C ALA A 227 10.13 21.10 -14.17
N ARG A 228 10.07 19.78 -14.43
CA ARG A 228 11.06 19.11 -15.28
C ARG A 228 10.54 19.18 -16.71
N GLU A 229 11.42 19.50 -17.65
CA GLU A 229 11.10 19.45 -19.07
C GLU A 229 10.57 18.05 -19.38
N GLU A 230 9.36 18.01 -19.95
CA GLU A 230 8.65 16.79 -20.35
C GLU A 230 9.38 16.15 -21.55
N GLY A 231 10.54 15.56 -21.28
CA GLY A 231 11.26 14.70 -22.21
C GLY A 231 10.86 13.25 -21.98
N GLU A 232 10.29 12.64 -23.01
CA GLU A 232 9.75 11.26 -23.09
C GLU A 232 8.28 11.12 -22.68
N GLY A 233 7.44 11.76 -23.51
CA GLY A 233 6.00 11.60 -23.55
C GLY A 233 5.56 10.18 -23.94
N GLU A 234 4.40 9.80 -23.40
CA GLU A 234 3.40 8.81 -23.87
C GLU A 234 2.55 8.27 -22.70
N GLU A 235 2.97 8.45 -21.44
CA GLU A 235 2.27 7.86 -20.28
C GLU A 235 1.14 8.70 -19.68
N GLU A 236 0.99 10.00 -20.02
CA GLU A 236 -0.06 10.83 -19.40
C GLU A 236 -1.47 10.30 -19.66
N GLU A 237 -1.77 9.77 -20.86
CA GLU A 237 -3.10 9.25 -21.18
C GLU A 237 -3.40 7.89 -20.52
N LYS A 238 -2.44 6.97 -20.43
CA LYS A 238 -2.64 5.65 -19.79
C LYS A 238 -2.65 5.75 -18.26
N VAL A 239 -1.92 6.71 -17.68
CA VAL A 239 -1.93 7.00 -16.25
C VAL A 239 -3.29 7.55 -15.79
N LYS A 240 -4.01 8.30 -16.64
CA LYS A 240 -5.36 8.81 -16.34
C LYS A 240 -6.34 7.71 -15.91
N HIS A 241 -6.31 6.53 -16.52
CA HIS A 241 -7.29 5.47 -16.21
C HIS A 241 -7.05 4.78 -14.86
N ARG A 242 -5.79 4.48 -14.49
CA ARG A 242 -5.44 3.82 -13.23
C ARG A 242 -5.39 4.80 -12.05
N ASN A 243 -5.00 6.05 -12.29
CA ASN A 243 -5.03 7.09 -11.27
C ASN A 243 -6.44 7.66 -11.00
N ARG A 244 -7.45 7.45 -11.85
CA ARG A 244 -8.80 8.01 -11.62
C ARG A 244 -9.43 7.61 -10.28
N ARG A 245 -9.10 6.42 -9.76
CA ARG A 245 -9.58 5.96 -8.44
C ARG A 245 -8.81 6.63 -7.29
N ASN A 246 -7.51 6.86 -7.46
CA ASN A 246 -6.68 7.55 -6.46
C ASN A 246 -6.84 9.06 -6.49
N SER A 247 -7.10 9.65 -7.66
CA SER A 247 -7.24 11.10 -7.86
C SER A 247 -8.45 11.69 -7.14
N ARG A 248 -9.42 10.85 -6.76
CA ARG A 248 -10.61 11.25 -5.98
C ARG A 248 -10.45 11.00 -4.48
N ARG A 249 -9.34 10.40 -4.04
CA ARG A 249 -9.11 10.17 -2.60
C ARG A 249 -8.81 11.52 -1.93
N PRO A 250 -9.45 11.86 -0.80
CA PRO A 250 -9.25 13.15 -0.13
C PRO A 250 -7.78 13.49 0.12
N LEU A 251 -6.97 12.49 0.50
CA LEU A 251 -5.53 12.65 0.73
C LEU A 251 -4.75 13.10 -0.51
N PHE A 252 -5.08 12.55 -1.67
CA PHE A 252 -4.41 12.89 -2.93
C PHE A 252 -4.87 14.25 -3.46
N VAL A 253 -6.15 14.59 -3.26
CA VAL A 253 -6.70 15.90 -3.59
C VAL A 253 -5.99 16.98 -2.80
N ARG A 254 -5.91 16.85 -1.46
CA ARG A 254 -5.18 17.79 -0.60
C ARG A 254 -3.71 17.92 -1.00
N TRP A 255 -3.03 16.81 -1.33
CA TRP A 255 -1.65 16.86 -1.82
C TRP A 255 -1.52 17.70 -3.10
N LYS A 256 -2.35 17.43 -4.09
CA LYS A 256 -2.25 18.06 -5.41
C LYS A 256 -2.74 19.50 -5.45
N GLU A 257 -3.83 19.79 -4.75
CA GLU A 257 -4.55 21.07 -4.86
C GLU A 257 -4.16 22.06 -3.76
N GLU A 258 -3.68 21.60 -2.61
CA GLU A 258 -3.30 22.46 -1.48
C GLU A 258 -1.78 22.44 -1.25
N PHE A 259 -1.18 21.26 -1.04
CA PHE A 259 0.23 21.15 -0.64
C PHE A 259 1.18 21.57 -1.76
N LEU A 260 1.12 20.91 -2.94
CA LEU A 260 2.05 21.16 -4.04
C LEU A 260 2.06 22.64 -4.52
N PRO A 261 0.91 23.31 -4.76
CA PRO A 261 0.90 24.70 -5.19
C PRO A 261 1.47 25.64 -4.13
N ARG A 262 1.16 25.39 -2.85
CA ARG A 262 1.67 26.20 -1.74
C ARG A 262 3.18 26.07 -1.60
N VAL A 263 3.72 24.84 -1.52
CA VAL A 263 5.17 24.65 -1.38
C VAL A 263 5.94 25.11 -2.62
N GLY A 264 5.34 24.97 -3.81
CA GLY A 264 5.89 25.52 -5.05
C GLY A 264 5.95 27.05 -5.04
N GLY A 265 4.88 27.72 -4.60
CA GLY A 265 4.84 29.18 -4.45
C GLY A 265 5.81 29.71 -3.37
N GLU A 266 6.08 28.92 -2.33
CA GLU A 266 7.08 29.20 -1.30
C GLU A 266 8.53 28.93 -1.77
N GLY A 267 8.74 28.36 -2.96
CA GLY A 267 10.06 27.90 -3.43
C GLY A 267 10.62 26.71 -2.65
N LYS A 268 9.81 26.05 -1.83
CA LYS A 268 10.22 24.86 -1.07
C LYS A 268 10.37 23.67 -2.00
N TYR A 269 11.40 22.87 -1.73
CA TYR A 269 11.74 21.67 -2.49
C TYR A 269 12.04 21.95 -3.98
N ASP A 270 12.31 23.20 -4.37
CA ASP A 270 12.88 23.50 -5.69
C ASP A 270 14.37 23.14 -5.66
N ARG A 271 14.64 21.89 -6.03
CA ARG A 271 15.99 21.34 -6.05
C ARG A 271 16.20 20.45 -7.26
N LEU A 272 17.45 20.37 -7.69
CA LEU A 272 17.87 19.34 -8.63
C LEU A 272 17.74 17.98 -7.95
N VAL A 273 17.14 17.04 -8.67
CA VAL A 273 17.03 15.65 -8.26
C VAL A 273 17.78 14.78 -9.27
N PRO A 274 18.31 13.63 -8.84
CA PRO A 274 19.02 12.73 -9.73
C PRO A 274 18.22 12.40 -11.01
N SER A 275 18.93 12.30 -12.12
CA SER A 275 18.41 11.77 -13.38
C SER A 275 18.16 10.27 -13.27
N ARG A 276 17.32 9.73 -14.17
CA ARG A 276 17.08 8.28 -14.26
C ARG A 276 18.37 7.49 -14.45
N LYS A 277 19.33 8.02 -15.22
CA LYS A 277 20.65 7.41 -15.42
C LYS A 277 21.44 7.36 -14.12
N GLU A 278 21.52 8.48 -13.39
CA GLU A 278 22.24 8.53 -12.11
C GLU A 278 21.64 7.58 -11.07
N VAL A 279 20.31 7.54 -10.94
CA VAL A 279 19.62 6.60 -10.03
C VAL A 279 19.90 5.14 -10.41
N ARG A 280 19.93 4.82 -11.70
CA ARG A 280 20.27 3.47 -12.18
C ARG A 280 21.71 3.10 -11.83
N GLU A 281 22.67 3.98 -12.09
CA GLU A 281 24.08 3.72 -11.75
C GLU A 281 24.26 3.57 -10.24
N GLU A 282 23.60 4.40 -9.43
CA GLU A 282 23.60 4.29 -7.97
C GLU A 282 22.98 2.97 -7.49
N ALA A 283 21.88 2.53 -8.11
CA ALA A 283 21.27 1.23 -7.83
C ALA A 283 22.23 0.07 -8.16
N PHE A 284 23.00 0.16 -9.25
CA PHE A 284 24.02 -0.83 -9.59
C PHE A 284 25.16 -0.88 -8.58
N LEU A 285 25.53 0.26 -8.00
CA LEU A 285 26.53 0.32 -6.93
C LEU A 285 25.98 -0.21 -5.59
N THR A 286 24.72 0.10 -5.29
CA THR A 286 24.05 -0.28 -4.03
C THR A 286 23.73 -1.78 -3.98
N TRP A 287 23.32 -2.34 -5.11
CA TRP A 287 23.02 -3.77 -5.28
C TRP A 287 23.88 -4.35 -6.41
N PRO A 288 25.13 -4.77 -6.12
CA PRO A 288 26.12 -5.13 -7.15
C PRO A 288 25.65 -6.12 -8.25
N PRO A 289 24.81 -7.14 -7.95
CA PRO A 289 24.30 -8.03 -9.00
C PRO A 289 23.40 -7.34 -10.03
N ALA A 290 22.81 -6.19 -9.69
CA ALA A 290 21.79 -5.55 -10.51
C ALA A 290 22.30 -5.14 -11.89
N ARG A 291 23.55 -4.70 -12.04
CA ARG A 291 24.12 -4.33 -13.35
C ARG A 291 24.10 -5.51 -14.32
N GLY A 292 24.69 -6.63 -13.91
CA GLY A 292 24.80 -7.81 -14.75
C GLY A 292 23.42 -8.38 -15.12
N LEU A 293 22.48 -8.38 -14.17
CA LEU A 293 21.11 -8.82 -14.43
C LEU A 293 20.36 -7.88 -15.38
N TYR A 294 20.50 -6.56 -15.20
CA TYR A 294 19.90 -5.55 -16.07
C TYR A 294 20.39 -5.72 -17.52
N GLU A 295 21.72 -5.77 -17.70
CA GLU A 295 22.34 -5.90 -19.02
C GLU A 295 22.02 -7.25 -19.67
N ALA A 296 21.97 -8.33 -18.90
CA ALA A 296 21.55 -9.64 -19.42
C ALA A 296 20.11 -9.61 -19.93
N GLN A 297 19.20 -9.00 -19.17
CA GLN A 297 17.78 -8.89 -19.52
C GLN A 297 17.55 -8.00 -20.75
N GLU A 298 18.32 -6.92 -20.92
CA GLU A 298 18.29 -6.13 -22.15
C GLU A 298 18.83 -6.90 -23.37
N ARG A 299 19.94 -7.63 -23.22
CA ARG A 299 20.49 -8.46 -24.32
C ARG A 299 19.55 -9.58 -24.74
N GLU A 300 18.92 -10.26 -23.78
CA GLU A 300 17.93 -11.30 -24.05
C GLU A 300 16.75 -10.73 -24.83
N PHE A 301 16.23 -9.57 -24.41
CA PHE A 301 15.16 -8.89 -25.11
C PHE A 301 15.54 -8.46 -26.54
N GLU A 302 16.75 -7.94 -26.73
CA GLU A 302 17.23 -7.57 -28.07
C GLU A 302 17.36 -8.79 -28.99
N ALA A 303 17.85 -9.92 -28.47
CA ALA A 303 17.91 -11.17 -29.22
C ALA A 303 16.52 -11.70 -29.59
N GLU A 304 15.54 -11.62 -28.68
CA GLU A 304 14.13 -11.94 -28.97
C GLU A 304 13.60 -11.06 -30.11
N ARG A 305 13.85 -9.75 -30.06
CA ARG A 305 13.43 -8.81 -31.10
C ARG A 305 14.02 -9.12 -32.47
N GLN A 306 15.30 -9.44 -32.53
CA GLN A 306 15.97 -9.78 -33.78
C GLN A 306 15.46 -11.09 -34.40
N LEU A 307 14.98 -12.03 -33.59
CA LEU A 307 14.37 -13.28 -34.06
C LEU A 307 12.93 -13.08 -34.55
N GLU A 308 12.19 -12.11 -34.01
CA GLU A 308 10.83 -11.78 -34.47
C GLU A 308 10.80 -10.99 -35.79
N GLU A 309 11.92 -10.37 -36.17
CA GLU A 309 12.07 -9.57 -37.41
C GLU A 309 12.56 -10.38 -38.63
N VAL A 310 12.93 -11.66 -38.44
CA VAL A 310 13.38 -12.60 -39.49
C VAL A 310 12.24 -13.52 -39.92
#